data_AF-A0AAU2D1G0-F1
#
_entry.id   AF-A0AAU2D1G0-F1
#
_cell.length_a   1.000
_cell.length_b   1.000
_cell.length_c   1.000
_cell.angle_alpha   90.00
_cell.angle_beta   90.00
_cell.angle_gamma   90.00
#
_symmetry.space_group_name_H-M   'P 1'
#
loop_
_entity.id
_entity.type
_entity.pdbx_description
1 polymer ?
#
loop_
_entity_poly.entity_id
_entity_poly.type
_entity_poly.pdbx_seq_one_letter_code
_entity_poly.pdbx_strand_id
1 'polypeptide(L)'
;MSYLRTFLPWIVFAVIPSGDWQWGALAALVVAVAVIIGQRRSGAGFDALIIETGSAAFFAALAAIAFADPHSGVHDYSAALSSAVLAVIAGASLAIGRPFTLGIAKRTTPRELWELKPFIRVNVVITAVWTAAFTLTALALTYEAHTGHGHSTPATVIQIAGFVVPMLFTVRYVAHMQAKASQIA
;
A
#
# COMPACT_ATOMS: atom_id res chain seq x y z
N MET A 1 10.77 -0.58 -10.82
CA MET A 1 9.67 -1.57 -10.67
C MET A 1 9.57 -2.12 -9.22
N SER A 2 9.62 -1.26 -8.17
CA SER A 2 9.57 -1.75 -6.78
C SER A 2 8.20 -1.57 -6.10
N TYR A 3 7.49 -0.46 -6.36
CA TYR A 3 6.16 -0.21 -5.79
C TYR A 3 5.10 -1.23 -6.23
N LEU A 4 5.12 -1.65 -7.49
CA LEU A 4 4.21 -2.68 -8.01
C LEU A 4 4.31 -4.00 -7.24
N ARG A 5 5.52 -4.40 -6.82
CA ARG A 5 5.71 -5.63 -6.04
C ARG A 5 5.14 -5.50 -4.63
N THR A 6 5.36 -4.36 -3.99
CA THR A 6 4.86 -4.08 -2.64
C THR A 6 3.32 -4.01 -2.63
N PHE A 7 2.71 -3.43 -3.67
CA PHE A 7 1.26 -3.34 -3.77
C PHE A 7 0.60 -4.54 -4.47
N LEU A 8 1.36 -5.55 -4.88
CA LEU A 8 0.84 -6.69 -5.65
C LEU A 8 -0.29 -7.45 -4.95
N PRO A 9 -0.23 -7.77 -3.63
CA PRO A 9 -1.34 -8.42 -2.93
C PRO A 9 -2.65 -7.63 -3.03
N TRP A 10 -2.57 -6.31 -2.91
CA TRP A 10 -3.71 -5.39 -2.96
C TRP A 10 -4.31 -5.31 -4.35
N ILE A 11 -3.46 -5.29 -5.37
CA ILE A 11 -3.89 -5.33 -6.77
C ILE A 11 -4.61 -6.65 -7.05
N VAL A 12 -4.05 -7.79 -6.59
CA VAL A 12 -4.66 -9.11 -6.75
C VAL A 12 -6.05 -9.16 -6.11
N PHE A 13 -6.19 -8.63 -4.89
CA PHE A 13 -7.49 -8.53 -4.24
C PHE A 13 -8.49 -7.69 -5.04
N ALA A 14 -8.04 -6.54 -5.56
CA ALA A 14 -8.91 -5.60 -6.28
C ALA A 14 -9.37 -6.08 -7.66
N VAL A 15 -8.62 -6.96 -8.33
CA VAL A 15 -9.00 -7.48 -9.67
C VAL A 15 -9.90 -8.71 -9.62
N ILE A 16 -9.92 -9.41 -8.49
CA ILE A 16 -10.79 -10.58 -8.32
C ILE A 16 -12.22 -10.08 -8.11
N PRO A 17 -13.22 -10.65 -8.81
CA PRO A 17 -14.61 -10.25 -8.67
C PRO A 17 -15.06 -10.24 -7.20
N SER A 18 -15.83 -9.21 -6.81
CA SER A 18 -16.29 -9.06 -5.42
C SER A 18 -17.11 -10.27 -4.93
N GLY A 19 -17.88 -10.92 -5.82
CA GLY A 19 -18.59 -12.16 -5.49
C GLY A 19 -17.70 -13.29 -4.96
N ASP A 20 -16.41 -13.28 -5.30
CA ASP A 20 -15.42 -14.27 -4.92
C ASP A 20 -14.38 -13.72 -3.92
N TRP A 21 -14.74 -12.70 -3.12
CA TRP A 21 -13.83 -12.02 -2.20
C TRP A 21 -13.06 -12.93 -1.23
N GLN A 22 -13.62 -14.09 -0.86
CA GLN A 22 -12.93 -15.13 -0.09
C GLN A 22 -11.68 -15.66 -0.80
N TRP A 23 -11.80 -15.97 -2.08
CA TRP A 23 -10.70 -16.41 -2.94
C TRP A 23 -9.79 -15.24 -3.28
N GLY A 24 -10.36 -14.04 -3.41
CA GLY A 24 -9.62 -12.78 -3.51
C GLY A 24 -8.65 -12.58 -2.36
N ALA A 25 -9.14 -12.66 -1.13
CA ALA A 25 -8.37 -12.47 0.09
C ALA A 25 -7.31 -13.57 0.25
N LEU A 26 -7.65 -14.83 -0.06
CA LEU A 26 -6.70 -15.94 -0.03
C LEU A 26 -5.60 -15.79 -1.07
N ALA A 27 -5.93 -15.42 -2.30
CA ALA A 27 -4.95 -15.18 -3.35
C ALA A 27 -4.00 -14.04 -2.97
N ALA A 28 -4.55 -12.93 -2.44
CA ALA A 28 -3.76 -11.82 -1.93
C ALA A 28 -2.85 -12.24 -0.77
N LEU A 29 -3.32 -13.08 0.15
CA LEU A 29 -2.50 -13.64 1.23
C LEU A 29 -1.33 -14.47 0.69
N VAL A 30 -1.60 -15.39 -0.25
CA VAL A 30 -0.56 -16.21 -0.88
C VAL A 30 0.50 -15.34 -1.55
N VAL A 31 0.07 -14.30 -2.27
CA VAL A 31 0.96 -13.33 -2.92
C VAL A 31 1.77 -12.55 -1.88
N ALA A 32 1.15 -12.09 -0.78
CA ALA A 32 1.85 -11.38 0.29
C ALA A 32 2.94 -12.25 0.92
N VAL A 33 2.62 -13.51 1.23
CA VAL A 33 3.59 -14.48 1.77
C VAL A 33 4.71 -14.75 0.78
N ALA A 34 4.40 -14.95 -0.51
CA ALA A 34 5.41 -15.16 -1.55
C ALA A 34 6.37 -13.97 -1.67
N VAL A 35 5.84 -12.73 -1.60
CA VAL A 35 6.64 -11.51 -1.61
C VAL A 35 7.53 -11.44 -0.37
N ILE A 36 7.02 -11.75 0.83
CA ILE A 36 7.83 -11.79 2.07
C ILE A 36 8.98 -12.80 1.95
N ILE A 37 8.69 -14.02 1.50
CA ILE A 37 9.69 -15.08 1.33
C ILE A 37 10.77 -14.64 0.33
N GLY A 38 10.35 -14.11 -0.83
CA GLY A 38 11.28 -13.61 -1.84
C GLY A 38 12.19 -12.49 -1.32
N GLN A 39 11.62 -11.54 -0.57
CA GLN A 39 12.38 -10.44 0.01
C GLN A 39 13.36 -10.89 1.10
N ARG A 40 12.95 -11.79 1.99
CA ARG A 40 13.85 -12.37 3.00
C ARG A 40 15.01 -13.12 2.36
N ARG A 41 14.76 -13.89 1.29
CA ARG A 41 15.82 -14.59 0.52
C ARG A 41 16.80 -13.63 -0.14
N SER A 42 16.35 -12.44 -0.53
CA SER A 42 17.21 -11.38 -1.09
C SER A 42 17.98 -10.55 -0.05
N GLY A 43 17.86 -10.88 1.25
CA GLY A 43 18.53 -10.16 2.33
C GLY A 43 17.93 -8.78 2.61
N ALA A 44 16.66 -8.57 2.29
CA ALA A 44 15.98 -7.31 2.60
C ALA A 44 15.90 -7.09 4.12
N GLY A 45 16.24 -5.89 4.58
CA GLY A 45 16.12 -5.50 5.99
C GLY A 45 14.66 -5.40 6.46
N PHE A 46 14.46 -5.43 7.78
CA PHE A 46 13.13 -5.38 8.41
C PHE A 46 12.25 -4.21 7.96
N ASP A 47 12.84 -3.05 7.70
CA ASP A 47 12.13 -1.84 7.24
C ASP A 47 11.39 -2.05 5.92
N ALA A 48 11.95 -2.91 5.07
CA ALA A 48 11.38 -3.24 3.77
C ALA A 48 10.29 -4.31 3.84
N LEU A 49 9.98 -4.85 5.03
CA LEU A 49 8.97 -5.88 5.26
C LEU A 49 7.76 -5.38 6.06
N ILE A 50 7.76 -4.13 6.54
CA ILE A 50 6.70 -3.60 7.41
C ILE A 50 5.34 -3.66 6.68
N ILE A 51 5.31 -3.18 5.44
CA ILE A 51 4.08 -3.14 4.65
C ILE A 51 3.68 -4.53 4.17
N GLU A 52 4.62 -5.39 3.82
CA GLU A 52 4.38 -6.76 3.40
C GLU A 52 3.81 -7.59 4.55
N THR A 53 4.38 -7.46 5.75
CA THR A 53 3.91 -8.17 6.95
C THR A 53 2.52 -7.68 7.36
N GLY A 54 2.29 -6.36 7.33
CA GLY A 54 0.96 -5.80 7.57
C GLY A 54 -0.08 -6.24 6.53
N SER A 55 0.32 -6.33 5.26
CA SER A 55 -0.52 -6.85 4.18
C SER A 55 -0.88 -8.32 4.41
N ALA A 56 0.09 -9.17 4.74
CA ALA A 56 -0.15 -10.57 5.04
C ALA A 56 -1.06 -10.76 6.25
N ALA A 57 -0.84 -10.00 7.34
CA ALA A 57 -1.70 -10.06 8.52
C ALA A 57 -3.14 -9.65 8.20
N PHE A 58 -3.33 -8.58 7.43
CA PHE A 58 -4.65 -8.13 6.98
C PHE A 58 -5.36 -9.17 6.12
N PHE A 59 -4.70 -9.67 5.07
CA PHE A 59 -5.32 -10.65 4.18
C PHE A 59 -5.57 -11.99 4.87
N ALA A 60 -4.77 -12.38 5.86
CA ALA A 60 -5.05 -13.54 6.70
C ALA A 60 -6.34 -13.35 7.51
N ALA A 61 -6.51 -12.20 8.15
CA ALA A 61 -7.73 -11.89 8.89
C ALA A 61 -8.95 -11.79 7.96
N LEU A 62 -8.80 -11.10 6.83
CA LEU A 62 -9.87 -10.92 5.84
C LEU A 62 -10.30 -12.27 5.24
N ALA A 63 -9.35 -13.13 4.88
CA ALA A 63 -9.64 -14.47 4.39
C ALA A 63 -10.35 -15.31 5.46
N ALA A 64 -9.87 -15.30 6.71
CA ALA A 64 -10.51 -16.02 7.80
C ALA A 64 -11.97 -15.60 7.99
N ILE A 65 -12.26 -14.29 7.95
CA ILE A 65 -13.63 -13.77 8.03
C ILE A 65 -14.44 -14.21 6.80
N ALA A 66 -13.91 -14.04 5.59
CA ALA A 66 -14.63 -14.33 4.35
C ALA A 66 -14.97 -15.82 4.18
N PHE A 67 -14.12 -16.73 4.67
CA PHE A 67 -14.41 -18.17 4.66
C PHE A 67 -15.34 -18.59 5.81
N ALA A 68 -15.29 -17.91 6.97
CA ALA A 68 -16.17 -18.21 8.10
C ALA A 68 -17.60 -17.70 7.89
N ASP A 69 -17.74 -16.52 7.28
CA ASP A 69 -19.01 -15.88 6.95
C ASP A 69 -18.90 -15.12 5.62
N PRO A 70 -19.18 -15.80 4.48
CA PRO A 70 -19.14 -15.18 3.15
C PRO A 70 -20.13 -14.02 2.97
N HIS A 71 -21.18 -13.95 3.80
CA HIS A 71 -22.21 -12.91 3.78
C HIS A 71 -21.98 -11.84 4.85
N SER A 72 -20.82 -11.84 5.50
CA SER A 72 -20.47 -10.86 6.52
C SER A 72 -20.57 -9.44 5.96
N GLY A 73 -21.13 -8.52 6.77
CA GLY A 73 -21.12 -7.09 6.45
C GLY A 73 -19.70 -6.51 6.29
N VAL A 74 -18.65 -7.24 6.69
CA VAL A 74 -17.26 -6.89 6.39
C VAL A 74 -16.99 -6.83 4.88
N HIS A 75 -17.70 -7.63 4.08
CA HIS A 75 -17.53 -7.67 2.63
C HIS A 75 -17.73 -6.27 2.01
N ASP A 76 -18.82 -5.59 2.36
CA ASP A 76 -19.15 -4.26 1.84
C ASP A 76 -18.10 -3.20 2.19
N TYR A 77 -17.41 -3.37 3.31
CA TYR A 77 -16.36 -2.47 3.79
C TYR A 77 -14.96 -2.94 3.41
N SER A 78 -14.80 -4.05 2.69
CA SER A 78 -13.48 -4.66 2.41
C SER A 78 -12.51 -3.70 1.70
N ALA A 79 -12.99 -2.91 0.74
CA ALA A 79 -12.21 -1.89 0.04
C ALA A 79 -11.81 -0.72 0.97
N ALA A 80 -12.74 -0.31 1.84
CA ALA A 80 -12.51 0.74 2.84
C ALA A 80 -11.48 0.29 3.90
N LEU A 81 -11.65 -0.91 4.44
CA LEU A 81 -10.73 -1.55 5.39
C LEU A 81 -9.34 -1.72 4.79
N SER A 82 -9.25 -2.12 3.53
CA SER A 82 -7.97 -2.23 2.83
C SER A 82 -7.22 -0.90 2.80
N SER A 83 -7.93 0.18 2.46
CA SER A 83 -7.38 1.53 2.41
C SER A 83 -7.02 2.04 3.81
N ALA A 84 -7.87 1.75 4.81
CA ALA A 84 -7.64 2.12 6.20
C ALA A 84 -6.39 1.43 6.77
N VAL A 85 -6.20 0.14 6.51
CA VAL A 85 -5.01 -0.59 6.94
C VAL A 85 -3.76 -0.05 6.27
N LEU A 86 -3.80 0.25 4.97
CA LEU A 86 -2.69 0.89 4.28
C LEU A 86 -2.36 2.26 4.86
N ALA A 87 -3.38 3.07 5.21
CA ALA A 87 -3.19 4.35 5.89
C ALA A 87 -2.52 4.17 7.26
N VAL A 88 -2.97 3.20 8.05
CA VAL A 88 -2.40 2.89 9.37
C VAL A 88 -0.95 2.44 9.25
N ILE A 89 -0.64 1.52 8.33
CA ILE A 89 0.73 1.04 8.10
C ILE A 89 1.63 2.20 7.65
N ALA A 90 1.18 3.00 6.68
CA ALA A 90 1.95 4.13 6.17
C ALA A 90 2.16 5.20 7.25
N GLY A 91 1.11 5.54 8.01
CA GLY A 91 1.16 6.47 9.14
C GLY A 91 2.06 5.98 10.28
N ALA A 92 1.94 4.71 10.66
CA ALA A 92 2.81 4.09 11.65
C ALA A 92 4.28 4.14 11.22
N SER A 93 4.56 3.88 9.93
CA SER A 93 5.91 3.95 9.38
C SER A 93 6.52 5.36 9.50
N LEU A 94 5.70 6.41 9.35
CA LEU A 94 6.13 7.79 9.60
C LEU A 94 6.38 8.05 11.08
N ALA A 95 5.48 7.60 11.94
CA ALA A 95 5.56 7.83 13.39
C ALA A 95 6.83 7.21 14.01
N ILE A 96 7.26 6.05 13.52
CA ILE A 96 8.51 5.40 13.97
C ILE A 96 9.77 5.94 13.27
N GLY A 97 9.65 6.97 12.43
CA GLY A 97 10.77 7.58 11.70
C GLY A 97 11.34 6.74 10.56
N ARG A 98 10.63 5.69 10.13
CA ARG A 98 11.04 4.77 9.05
C ARG A 98 9.96 4.72 7.96
N PRO A 99 9.82 5.78 7.15
CA PRO A 99 8.79 5.86 6.11
C PRO A 99 8.84 4.63 5.20
N PHE A 100 7.71 3.98 4.93
CA PHE A 100 7.69 2.71 4.16
C PHE A 100 8.31 2.87 2.76
N THR A 101 8.22 4.06 2.17
CA THR A 101 8.80 4.35 0.85
C THR A 101 10.33 4.28 0.87
N LEU A 102 10.97 4.48 2.03
CA LEU A 102 12.42 4.41 2.17
C LEU A 102 12.95 3.02 1.81
N GLY A 103 12.31 1.95 2.28
CA GLY A 103 12.69 0.57 1.96
C GLY A 103 12.57 0.27 0.46
N ILE A 104 11.59 0.90 -0.19
CA ILE A 104 11.35 0.77 -1.64
C ILE A 104 12.41 1.55 -2.42
N ALA A 105 12.70 2.80 -2.02
CA ALA A 105 13.67 3.67 -2.68
C ALA A 105 15.10 3.11 -2.60
N LYS A 106 15.49 2.56 -1.44
CA LYS A 106 16.80 1.93 -1.23
C LYS A 106 17.13 0.83 -2.26
N ARG A 107 16.12 0.16 -2.84
CA ARG A 107 16.33 -0.91 -3.84
C ARG A 107 16.81 -0.39 -5.19
N THR A 108 16.59 0.88 -5.50
CA THR A 108 16.94 1.51 -6.79
C THR A 108 17.93 2.65 -6.64
N THR A 109 18.42 2.91 -5.43
CA THR A 109 19.30 4.04 -5.11
C THR A 109 20.63 3.52 -4.55
N PRO A 110 21.78 4.07 -4.98
CA PRO A 110 23.10 3.71 -4.45
C PRO A 110 23.17 3.82 -2.92
N ARG A 111 23.94 2.92 -2.28
CA ARG A 111 24.01 2.79 -0.82
C ARG A 111 24.56 4.02 -0.13
N GLU A 112 25.45 4.74 -0.80
CA GLU A 112 26.11 5.96 -0.34
C GLU A 112 25.10 7.07 -0.06
N LEU A 113 23.93 7.03 -0.69
CA LEU A 113 22.87 8.03 -0.54
C LEU A 113 21.86 7.69 0.57
N TRP A 114 21.88 6.47 1.11
CA TRP A 114 20.82 5.96 1.99
C TRP A 114 20.71 6.72 3.32
N GLU A 115 21.81 7.25 3.82
CA GLU A 115 21.88 7.96 5.10
C GLU A 115 21.80 9.48 4.96
N LEU A 116 21.76 9.98 3.72
CA LEU A 116 21.69 11.41 3.47
C LEU A 116 20.34 11.97 3.93
N LYS A 117 20.37 13.01 4.76
CA LYS A 117 19.17 13.71 5.25
C LYS A 117 18.19 14.10 4.13
N PRO A 118 18.64 14.61 2.96
CA PRO A 118 17.74 14.87 1.83
C PRO A 118 17.01 13.62 1.33
N PHE A 119 17.68 12.46 1.25
CA PHE A 119 17.08 11.21 0.79
C PHE A 119 15.97 10.73 1.74
N ILE A 120 16.22 10.79 3.05
CA ILE A 120 15.23 10.46 4.07
C ILE A 120 14.04 11.43 4.00
N ARG A 121 14.31 12.74 3.90
CA ARG A 121 13.26 13.78 3.83
C ARG A 121 12.33 13.59 2.64
N VAL A 122 12.86 13.25 1.46
CA VAL A 122 12.04 12.95 0.27
C VAL A 122 11.10 11.77 0.53
N ASN A 123 11.59 10.70 1.16
CA ASN A 123 10.76 9.54 1.48
C ASN A 123 9.70 9.84 2.55
N VAL A 124 10.00 10.70 3.52
CA VAL A 124 9.01 11.20 4.49
C VAL A 124 7.87 11.93 3.78
N VAL A 125 8.19 12.88 2.88
CA VAL A 125 7.17 13.64 2.13
C VAL A 125 6.31 12.71 1.27
N ILE A 126 6.95 11.81 0.52
CA ILE A 126 6.22 10.86 -0.32
C ILE A 126 5.31 9.96 0.54
N THR A 127 5.83 9.43 1.66
CA THR A 127 5.02 8.59 2.56
C THR A 127 3.85 9.36 3.15
N ALA A 128 4.02 10.63 3.54
CA ALA A 128 2.92 11.46 4.05
C ALA A 128 1.81 11.64 3.02
N VAL A 129 2.14 11.82 1.74
CA VAL A 129 1.15 11.90 0.65
C VAL A 129 0.42 10.56 0.48
N TRP A 130 1.12 9.43 0.55
CA TRP A 130 0.50 8.11 0.52
C TRP A 130 -0.45 7.91 1.71
N THR A 131 -0.01 8.23 2.93
CA THR A 131 -0.85 8.15 4.13
C THR A 131 -2.11 9.00 3.99
N ALA A 132 -1.98 10.26 3.55
CA ALA A 132 -3.12 11.14 3.33
C ALA A 132 -4.09 10.59 2.27
N ALA A 133 -3.56 10.12 1.13
CA ALA A 133 -4.36 9.53 0.07
C ALA A 133 -5.14 8.31 0.56
N PHE A 134 -4.48 7.37 1.24
CA PHE A 134 -5.14 6.19 1.79
C PHE A 134 -6.18 6.53 2.85
N THR A 135 -5.93 7.51 3.73
CA THR A 135 -6.92 7.98 4.71
C THR A 135 -8.15 8.54 4.02
N LEU A 136 -7.99 9.42 3.03
CA LEU A 136 -9.10 10.01 2.30
C LEU A 136 -9.89 8.95 1.53
N THR A 137 -9.19 8.01 0.87
CA THR A 137 -9.81 6.87 0.18
C THR A 137 -10.59 5.99 1.16
N ALA A 138 -10.03 5.69 2.34
CA ALA A 138 -10.72 4.90 3.35
C ALA A 138 -12.03 5.57 3.80
N LEU A 139 -12.01 6.88 4.05
CA LEU A 139 -13.20 7.64 4.45
C LEU A 139 -14.26 7.65 3.34
N ALA A 140 -13.85 7.92 2.10
CA ALA A 140 -14.75 7.94 0.94
C ALA A 140 -15.37 6.56 0.67
N LEU A 141 -14.58 5.49 0.73
CA LEU A 141 -15.08 4.12 0.56
C LEU A 141 -15.96 3.67 1.73
N THR A 142 -15.67 4.11 2.95
CA THR A 142 -16.55 3.86 4.10
C THR A 142 -17.91 4.50 3.89
N TYR A 143 -17.94 5.73 3.35
CA TYR A 143 -19.20 6.40 2.99
C TYR A 143 -19.97 5.63 1.90
N GLU A 144 -19.31 5.24 0.80
CA GLU A 144 -19.91 4.41 -0.25
C GLU A 144 -20.50 3.11 0.32
N ALA A 145 -19.72 2.38 1.12
CA ALA A 145 -20.16 1.15 1.78
C ALA A 145 -21.39 1.37 2.68
N HIS A 146 -21.38 2.46 3.47
CA HIS A 146 -22.50 2.78 4.36
C HIS A 146 -23.80 3.11 3.62
N THR A 147 -23.71 3.62 2.40
CA THR A 147 -24.88 3.88 1.54
C THR A 147 -25.32 2.66 0.72
N GLY A 148 -24.68 1.49 0.90
CA GLY A 148 -24.98 0.27 0.15
C GLY A 148 -24.27 0.17 -1.21
N HIS A 149 -23.30 1.04 -1.49
CA HIS A 149 -22.59 1.13 -2.77
C HIS A 149 -21.11 0.72 -2.67
N GLY A 150 -20.73 -0.12 -1.69
CA GLY A 150 -19.33 -0.48 -1.42
C GLY A 150 -18.57 -1.12 -2.58
N HIS A 151 -19.29 -1.74 -3.52
CA HIS A 151 -18.73 -2.37 -4.73
C HIS A 151 -19.20 -1.69 -6.04
N SER A 152 -19.63 -0.44 -5.95
CA SER A 152 -20.10 0.34 -7.08
C SER A 152 -18.95 0.79 -8.00
N THR A 153 -19.30 1.25 -9.20
CA THR A 153 -18.33 1.90 -10.10
C THR A 153 -17.65 3.12 -9.44
N PRO A 154 -18.37 4.04 -8.76
CA PRO A 154 -17.76 5.09 -7.95
C PRO A 154 -16.74 4.58 -6.93
N ALA A 155 -17.08 3.55 -6.14
CA ALA A 155 -16.16 2.96 -5.16
C ALA A 155 -14.88 2.44 -5.82
N THR A 156 -15.01 1.77 -6.97
CA THR A 156 -13.87 1.29 -7.76
C THR A 156 -12.99 2.46 -8.24
N VAL A 157 -13.60 3.53 -8.75
CA VAL A 157 -12.88 4.73 -9.20
C VAL A 157 -12.15 5.42 -8.05
N ILE A 158 -12.80 5.54 -6.88
CA ILE A 158 -12.20 6.10 -5.66
C ILE A 158 -10.99 5.27 -5.23
N GLN A 159 -11.11 3.95 -5.24
CA GLN A 159 -10.01 3.06 -4.90
C GLN A 159 -8.83 3.20 -5.87
N ILE A 160 -9.08 3.19 -7.20
CA ILE A 160 -8.04 3.39 -8.22
C ILE A 160 -7.36 4.75 -8.04
N ALA A 161 -8.13 5.83 -7.85
CA ALA A 161 -7.59 7.17 -7.61
C ALA A 161 -6.69 7.22 -6.37
N GLY A 162 -7.06 6.49 -5.31
CA GLY A 162 -6.29 6.34 -4.06
C GLY A 162 -4.88 5.79 -4.25
N PHE A 163 -4.63 5.00 -5.30
CA PHE A 163 -3.29 4.52 -5.65
C PHE A 163 -2.63 5.35 -6.76
N VAL A 164 -3.39 5.76 -7.78
CA VAL A 164 -2.84 6.46 -8.95
C VAL A 164 -2.32 7.85 -8.58
N VAL A 165 -3.09 8.62 -7.80
CA VAL A 165 -2.72 9.99 -7.42
C VAL A 165 -1.39 10.04 -6.64
N PRO A 166 -1.20 9.31 -5.53
CA PRO A 166 0.07 9.36 -4.80
C PRO A 166 1.21 8.72 -5.61
N MET A 167 0.94 7.75 -6.48
CA MET A 167 1.96 7.20 -7.37
C MET A 167 2.46 8.24 -8.40
N LEU A 168 1.54 8.96 -9.03
CA LEU A 168 1.89 10.05 -9.95
C LEU A 168 2.67 11.17 -9.25
N PHE A 169 2.26 11.53 -8.03
CA PHE A 169 3.01 12.45 -7.19
C PHE A 169 4.43 11.94 -6.92
N THR A 170 4.56 10.68 -6.52
CA THR A 170 5.85 10.03 -6.22
C THR A 170 6.81 10.15 -7.41
N VAL A 171 6.37 9.76 -8.61
CA VAL A 171 7.18 9.79 -9.83
C VAL A 171 7.62 11.21 -10.17
N ARG A 172 6.69 12.18 -10.15
CA ARG A 172 7.00 13.58 -10.47
C ARG A 172 7.92 14.23 -9.44
N TYR A 173 7.68 13.97 -8.17
CA TYR A 173 8.45 14.55 -7.07
C TYR A 173 9.89 14.02 -7.05
N VAL A 174 10.08 12.72 -7.28
CA VAL A 174 11.43 12.14 -7.40
C VAL A 174 12.19 12.74 -8.59
N ALA A 175 11.55 12.85 -9.76
CA ALA A 175 12.16 13.45 -10.93
C ALA A 175 12.57 14.92 -10.69
N HIS A 176 11.70 15.70 -10.04
CA HIS A 176 12.01 17.08 -9.66
C HIS A 176 13.23 17.17 -8.73
N MET A 177 13.30 16.30 -7.71
CA MET A 177 14.40 16.29 -6.75
C MET A 177 15.73 15.86 -7.39
N GLN A 178 15.71 14.93 -8.35
CA GLN A 178 16.89 14.52 -9.11
C GLN A 178 17.40 15.64 -10.03
N ALA A 179 16.50 16.34 -10.72
CA ALA A 179 16.85 17.50 -11.55
C ALA A 179 17.50 18.61 -10.70
N LYS A 180 16.92 18.90 -9.53
CA LYS A 180 17.48 19.89 -8.59
C LYS A 180 18.86 19.49 -8.06
N ALA A 181 19.09 18.22 -7.76
CA ALA A 181 20.38 17.74 -7.29
C ALA A 181 21.47 17.87 -8.37
N SER A 182 21.13 17.62 -9.63
CA SER A 182 22.05 17.70 -10.76
C SER A 182 22.47 19.13 -11.11
N GLN A 183 21.71 20.14 -10.68
CA GLN A 183 22.04 21.56 -10.89
C GLN A 183 23.01 22.12 -9.83
N ILE A 184 23.18 21.41 -8.71
CA ILE A 184 24.01 21.83 -7.57
C ILE A 184 25.37 21.11 -7.58
N ALA A 185 25.48 20.01 -8.33
CA ALA A 185 26.72 19.24 -8.54
C ALA A 185 27.54 19.82 -9.70
#